data_AF-A0A401P688-F1
#
_entry.id   AF-A0A401P688-F1
#
_cell.length_a   1.000
_cell.length_b   1.000
_cell.length_c   1.000
_cell.angle_alpha   90.00
_cell.angle_beta   90.00
_cell.angle_gamma   90.00
#
_symmetry.space_group_name_H-M   'P 1'
#
loop_
_entity.id
_entity.type
_entity.pdbx_description
1 polymer ?
#
loop_
_entity_poly.entity_id
_entity_poly.type
_entity_poly.pdbx_seq_one_letter_code
_entity_poly.pdbx_strand_id
1 'polypeptide(L)'
;MVLYHKEFENAGKKEGIQVWRVERLELVPVPQGFHGSFYVGDAYLVMQTIVRSNNFSYNLHFWLGKECSQDESSAAAIFTVQMDDYLGGKPVQYREQQDYESTTFVGYFKGGLKYKVGGVASGFTHVVTNDLSAKRLLHIKGRRVVRATEVPLSWASFNKGDCFIVDLGAVIYQWCGSKCNKYERLKAAQVAAGIRDNERNGRAQLIVTDEGQEPKAIIQVLGQKPELSKGDDDEDIVADIANRKMAKLYMVSDASGSMKVSLMSAENPFSCDMLLTEECFILDNGADRKIFIQVLPEGGETPIFKQFFKNWKDKGQSEGFGKVYITETIAKIKQVKFDASKLHTSPQMAANHNMVDDGSGKTEIWRVENNGRIPVDPSTYGQFFGGDCYIILYTYRLGQIIYTWQGANSTKDELTMSAFLTVHLDRSLGGRAVQ
;
A
#
# COMPACT_ATOMS: atom_id res chain seq x y z
N MET A 1 25.32 32.20 -1.34
CA MET A 1 24.77 31.36 -2.42
C MET A 1 24.98 29.93 -1.97
N VAL A 2 23.94 29.27 -1.46
CA VAL A 2 24.04 27.85 -1.10
C VAL A 2 24.10 27.09 -2.42
N LEU A 3 25.24 26.47 -2.71
CA LEU A 3 25.44 25.73 -3.94
C LEU A 3 24.76 24.37 -3.77
N TYR A 4 23.57 24.21 -4.36
CA TYR A 4 22.84 22.95 -4.33
C TYR A 4 23.27 22.04 -5.48
N HIS A 5 23.05 20.74 -5.32
CA HIS A 5 23.35 19.75 -6.36
C HIS A 5 22.53 20.05 -7.63
N LYS A 6 23.14 19.92 -8.82
CA LYS A 6 22.51 20.26 -10.12
C LYS A 6 21.16 19.58 -10.36
N GLU A 7 20.98 18.36 -9.84
CA GLU A 7 19.73 17.61 -9.99
C GLU A 7 18.56 18.23 -9.23
N PHE A 8 18.81 19.06 -8.22
CA PHE A 8 17.74 19.73 -7.47
C PHE A 8 16.99 20.72 -8.35
N GLU A 9 17.67 21.34 -9.32
CA GLU A 9 17.03 22.21 -10.29
C GLU A 9 15.96 21.48 -11.10
N ASN A 10 16.04 20.15 -11.25
CA ASN A 10 15.06 19.37 -12.01
C ASN A 10 14.05 18.64 -11.12
N ALA A 11 14.27 18.61 -9.80
CA ALA A 11 13.43 17.90 -8.85
C ALA A 11 12.08 18.62 -8.64
N GLY A 12 10.98 17.87 -8.58
CA GLY A 12 9.69 18.40 -8.15
C GLY A 12 8.94 19.29 -9.15
N LYS A 13 9.49 19.51 -10.36
CA LYS A 13 8.92 20.46 -11.33
C LYS A 13 7.64 20.00 -12.05
N LYS A 14 7.39 18.69 -12.10
CA LYS A 14 6.24 18.08 -12.79
C LYS A 14 5.68 16.94 -11.98
N GLU A 15 4.37 16.70 -12.11
CA GLU A 15 3.72 15.53 -11.52
C GLU A 15 4.38 14.23 -12.00
N GLY A 16 4.63 13.31 -11.07
CA GLY A 16 5.22 12.01 -11.38
C GLY A 16 6.31 11.58 -10.41
N ILE A 17 7.00 10.51 -10.79
CA ILE A 17 8.08 9.89 -10.01
C ILE A 17 9.42 10.24 -10.64
N GLN A 18 10.37 10.66 -9.80
CA GLN A 18 11.78 10.78 -10.13
C GLN A 18 12.59 9.86 -9.22
N VAL A 19 13.55 9.14 -9.79
CA VAL A 19 14.41 8.19 -9.07
C VAL A 19 15.85 8.54 -9.38
N TRP A 20 16.66 8.69 -8.33
CA TRP A 20 18.11 8.86 -8.41
C TRP A 20 18.80 7.75 -7.65
N ARG A 21 19.93 7.30 -8.16
CA ARG A 21 20.86 6.42 -7.49
C ARG A 21 22.00 7.25 -6.94
N VAL A 22 22.44 6.95 -5.72
CA VAL A 22 23.65 7.54 -5.16
C VAL A 22 24.84 6.80 -5.75
N GLU A 23 25.66 7.49 -6.55
CA GLU A 23 26.86 6.91 -7.12
C GLU A 23 28.06 7.78 -6.77
N ARG A 24 28.98 7.29 -5.92
CA ARG A 24 30.19 8.02 -5.52
C ARG A 24 29.89 9.45 -5.01
N LEU A 25 28.92 9.56 -4.10
CA LEU A 25 28.47 10.82 -3.49
C LEU A 25 27.83 11.82 -4.47
N GLU A 26 27.32 11.37 -5.61
CA GLU A 26 26.55 12.17 -6.56
C GLU A 26 25.15 11.56 -6.79
N LEU A 27 24.16 12.39 -7.12
CA LEU A 27 22.84 11.90 -7.55
C LEU A 27 22.82 11.66 -9.06
N VAL A 28 22.65 10.40 -9.46
CA VAL A 28 22.56 9.98 -10.86
C VAL A 28 21.12 9.57 -11.19
N PRO A 29 20.43 10.21 -12.15
CA PRO A 29 19.07 9.83 -12.53
C PRO A 29 18.98 8.38 -13.03
N VAL A 30 18.00 7.63 -12.52
CA VAL A 30 17.67 6.29 -13.00
C VAL A 30 16.72 6.38 -14.20
N PRO A 31 17.02 5.73 -15.34
CA PRO A 31 16.14 5.73 -16.50
C PRO A 31 14.74 5.20 -16.17
N GLN A 32 13.70 5.80 -16.76
CA GLN A 32 12.29 5.48 -16.46
C GLN A 32 11.93 3.99 -16.60
N GLY A 33 12.51 3.30 -17.58
CA GLY A 33 12.29 1.85 -17.79
C GLY A 33 12.78 0.96 -16.62
N PHE A 34 13.70 1.47 -15.79
CA PHE A 34 14.22 0.79 -14.62
C PHE A 34 13.60 1.27 -13.30
N HIS A 35 12.61 2.17 -13.33
CA HIS A 35 11.88 2.56 -12.12
C HIS A 35 11.24 1.31 -11.48
N GLY A 36 11.59 1.06 -10.21
CA GLY A 36 11.23 -0.16 -9.49
C GLY A 36 12.35 -1.21 -9.42
N SER A 37 13.48 -0.99 -10.10
CA SER A 37 14.66 -1.86 -10.03
C SER A 37 15.73 -1.24 -9.14
N PHE A 38 16.06 -1.90 -8.03
CA PHE A 38 17.00 -1.41 -7.03
C PHE A 38 18.11 -2.42 -6.83
N TYR A 39 19.36 -1.96 -6.83
CA TYR A 39 20.51 -2.78 -6.49
C TYR A 39 20.63 -2.92 -4.97
N VAL A 40 20.83 -4.15 -4.49
CA VAL A 40 20.90 -4.45 -3.04
C VAL A 40 22.10 -3.79 -2.36
N GLY A 41 23.15 -3.49 -3.13
CA GLY A 41 24.38 -2.88 -2.65
C GLY A 41 24.41 -1.36 -2.68
N ASP A 42 23.30 -0.66 -2.96
CA ASP A 42 23.29 0.80 -3.12
C ASP A 42 22.19 1.50 -2.30
N ALA A 43 22.26 2.84 -2.31
CA ALA A 43 21.21 3.73 -1.83
C ALA A 43 20.58 4.56 -2.97
N TYR A 44 19.31 4.91 -2.82
CA TYR A 44 18.52 5.64 -3.82
C TYR A 44 17.72 6.77 -3.17
N LEU A 45 17.44 7.81 -3.94
CA LEU A 45 16.41 8.80 -3.63
C LEU A 45 15.24 8.64 -4.60
N VAL A 46 14.02 8.65 -4.08
CA VAL A 46 12.78 8.56 -4.87
C VAL A 46 11.88 9.71 -4.46
N MET A 47 11.50 10.55 -5.41
CA MET A 47 10.58 11.65 -5.19
C MET A 47 9.29 11.41 -5.98
N GLN A 48 8.16 11.43 -5.29
CA GLN A 48 6.85 11.51 -5.89
C GLN A 48 6.32 12.94 -5.77
N THR A 49 6.06 13.57 -6.90
CA THR A 49 5.44 14.90 -6.99
C THR A 49 3.96 14.74 -7.28
N ILE A 50 3.12 15.34 -6.45
CA ILE A 50 1.65 15.29 -6.55
C ILE A 50 1.13 16.71 -6.71
N VAL A 51 0.28 16.93 -7.71
CA VAL A 51 -0.35 18.24 -7.94
C VAL A 51 -1.71 18.28 -7.25
N ARG A 52 -1.91 19.26 -6.37
CA ARG A 52 -3.19 19.51 -5.69
C ARG A 52 -3.57 20.98 -5.83
N SER A 53 -4.65 21.27 -6.57
CA SER A 53 -5.28 22.61 -6.65
C SER A 53 -4.26 23.76 -6.80
N ASN A 54 -3.36 23.67 -7.79
CA ASN A 54 -2.26 24.60 -8.08
C ASN A 54 -1.09 24.64 -7.08
N ASN A 55 -0.98 23.71 -6.15
CA ASN A 55 0.19 23.54 -5.30
C ASN A 55 0.81 22.14 -5.49
N PHE A 56 2.10 22.02 -5.22
CA PHE A 56 2.81 20.75 -5.25
C PHE A 56 2.98 20.22 -3.84
N SER A 57 2.72 18.93 -3.65
CA SER A 57 3.13 18.17 -2.47
C SER A 57 4.12 17.09 -2.87
N TYR A 58 5.12 16.85 -2.04
CA TYR A 58 6.21 15.94 -2.35
C TYR A 58 6.31 14.86 -1.28
N ASN A 59 6.45 13.61 -1.73
CA ASN A 59 6.91 12.52 -0.87
C ASN A 59 8.34 12.20 -1.29
N LEU A 60 9.29 12.38 -0.39
CA LEU A 60 10.72 12.17 -0.63
C LEU A 60 11.21 10.97 0.18
N HIS A 61 11.60 9.92 -0.53
CA HIS A 61 12.05 8.67 0.07
C HIS A 61 13.55 8.53 -0.18
N PHE A 62 14.29 8.02 0.80
CA PHE A 62 15.59 7.41 0.54
C PHE A 62 15.53 5.92 0.87
N TRP A 63 15.87 5.10 -0.11
CA TRP A 63 15.85 3.64 -0.02
C TRP A 63 17.27 3.12 0.20
N LEU A 64 17.42 2.21 1.16
CA LEU A 64 18.69 1.60 1.56
C LEU A 64 18.66 0.09 1.29
N GLY A 65 19.56 -0.35 0.42
CA GLY A 65 19.78 -1.77 0.16
C GLY A 65 20.39 -2.49 1.36
N LYS A 66 20.20 -3.82 1.44
CA LYS A 66 20.76 -4.62 2.54
C LYS A 66 22.28 -4.64 2.58
N GLU A 67 22.92 -4.47 1.43
CA GLU A 67 24.37 -4.52 1.25
C GLU A 67 24.96 -3.12 0.97
N CYS A 68 24.16 -2.05 1.10
CA CYS A 68 24.65 -0.70 0.84
C CYS A 68 25.70 -0.28 1.87
N SER A 69 26.70 0.46 1.42
CA SER A 69 27.77 0.92 2.30
C SER A 69 27.31 2.05 3.23
N GLN A 70 28.08 2.26 4.31
CA GLN A 70 27.76 3.31 5.29
C GLN A 70 27.86 4.72 4.69
N ASP A 71 28.82 4.94 3.79
CA ASP A 71 28.99 6.22 3.10
C ASP A 71 27.86 6.49 2.10
N GLU A 72 27.41 5.50 1.33
CA GLU A 72 26.27 5.66 0.41
C GLU A 72 24.95 5.90 1.14
N SER A 73 24.69 5.16 2.23
CA SER A 73 23.50 5.36 3.05
C SER A 73 23.51 6.72 3.76
N SER A 74 24.66 7.18 4.24
CA SER A 74 24.80 8.52 4.83
C SER A 74 24.62 9.62 3.78
N ALA A 75 25.18 9.44 2.59
CA ALA A 75 25.01 10.37 1.48
C ALA A 75 23.53 10.46 1.05
N ALA A 76 22.80 9.35 1.00
CA ALA A 76 21.37 9.36 0.69
C ALA A 76 20.55 10.17 1.70
N ALA A 77 20.86 10.03 3.00
CA ALA A 77 20.23 10.83 4.04
C ALA A 77 20.57 12.32 3.91
N ILE A 78 21.84 12.67 3.66
CA ILE A 78 22.29 14.06 3.44
C ILE A 78 21.57 14.67 2.24
N PHE A 79 21.51 13.98 1.11
CA PHE A 79 20.80 14.47 -0.07
C PHE A 79 19.31 14.65 0.17
N THR A 80 18.70 13.81 0.99
CA THR A 80 17.29 13.93 1.37
C THR A 80 17.05 15.23 2.12
N VAL A 81 17.86 15.53 3.13
CA VAL A 81 17.76 16.78 3.92
C VAL A 81 18.02 18.00 3.04
N GLN A 82 19.09 17.98 2.23
CA GLN A 82 19.41 19.11 1.35
C GLN A 82 18.32 19.37 0.30
N MET A 83 17.69 18.31 -0.22
CA MET A 83 16.61 18.45 -1.19
C MET A 83 15.31 18.91 -0.53
N ASP A 84 15.05 18.52 0.71
CA ASP A 84 13.98 19.05 1.54
C ASP A 84 14.14 20.56 1.79
N ASP A 85 15.33 20.99 2.20
CA ASP A 85 15.68 22.40 2.36
C ASP A 85 15.48 23.19 1.05
N TYR A 86 15.94 22.63 -0.07
CA TYR A 86 15.77 23.23 -1.40
C TYR A 86 14.30 23.40 -1.79
N LEU A 87 13.44 22.46 -1.41
CA LEU A 87 11.99 22.51 -1.64
C LEU A 87 11.24 23.29 -0.53
N GLY A 88 11.97 23.90 0.40
CA GLY A 88 11.44 24.75 1.46
C GLY A 88 10.75 23.99 2.59
N GLY A 89 11.24 22.79 2.94
CA GLY A 89 10.71 21.96 4.04
C GLY A 89 9.28 21.44 3.79
N LYS A 90 8.85 21.43 2.52
CA LYS A 90 7.51 20.94 2.12
C LYS A 90 7.41 19.42 1.96
N PRO A 91 8.46 18.70 1.52
CA PRO A 91 8.40 17.25 1.40
C PRO A 91 8.09 16.54 2.72
N VAL A 92 7.32 15.45 2.62
CA VAL A 92 7.30 14.41 3.65
C VAL A 92 8.47 13.48 3.39
N GLN A 93 9.34 13.28 4.38
CA GLN A 93 10.52 12.43 4.21
C GLN A 93 10.25 11.01 4.73
N TYR A 94 10.76 10.01 4.00
CA TYR A 94 10.60 8.60 4.34
C TYR A 94 11.95 7.87 4.28
N ARG A 95 12.26 7.12 5.34
CA ARG A 95 13.37 6.15 5.31
C ARG A 95 12.83 4.79 4.90
N GLU A 96 13.28 4.29 3.76
CA GLU A 96 12.87 3.01 3.22
C GLU A 96 14.01 2.00 3.34
N GLN A 97 13.76 0.86 3.98
CA GLN A 97 14.73 -0.24 4.09
C GLN A 97 14.28 -1.38 3.19
N GLN A 98 15.19 -1.99 2.44
CA GLN A 98 14.90 -3.18 1.64
C GLN A 98 14.12 -4.23 2.44
N ASP A 99 13.07 -4.80 1.83
CA ASP A 99 12.09 -5.75 2.38
C ASP A 99 11.09 -5.18 3.41
N TYR A 100 11.34 -3.97 3.91
CA TYR A 100 10.52 -3.28 4.89
C TYR A 100 10.08 -1.91 4.37
N GLU A 101 9.83 -1.80 3.06
CA GLU A 101 9.35 -0.55 2.47
C GLU A 101 7.91 -0.24 2.88
N SER A 102 7.61 1.06 3.00
CA SER A 102 6.28 1.55 3.26
C SER A 102 5.31 1.20 2.12
N THR A 103 4.03 1.05 2.46
CA THR A 103 2.98 0.83 1.46
C THR A 103 2.87 1.99 0.46
N THR A 104 3.20 3.20 0.91
CA THR A 104 3.36 4.41 0.08
C THR A 104 4.42 4.19 -1.00
N PHE A 105 5.64 3.83 -0.61
CA PHE A 105 6.75 3.61 -1.54
C PHE A 105 6.47 2.48 -2.53
N VAL A 106 6.00 1.33 -2.03
CA VAL A 106 5.61 0.19 -2.86
C VAL A 106 4.50 0.58 -3.85
N GLY A 107 3.58 1.45 -3.42
CA GLY A 107 2.44 1.91 -4.21
C GLY A 107 2.83 2.59 -5.52
N TYR A 108 4.03 3.15 -5.62
CA TYR A 108 4.54 3.81 -6.83
C TYR A 108 4.87 2.81 -7.95
N PHE A 109 5.32 1.62 -7.60
CA PHE A 109 5.82 0.63 -8.55
C PHE A 109 4.80 -0.49 -8.78
N LYS A 110 3.80 -0.23 -9.63
CA LYS A 110 2.68 -1.18 -9.86
C LYS A 110 3.12 -2.55 -10.37
N GLY A 111 4.24 -2.60 -11.10
CA GLY A 111 4.90 -3.82 -11.57
C GLY A 111 5.66 -4.59 -10.50
N GLY A 112 5.68 -4.11 -9.25
CA GLY A 112 6.47 -4.66 -8.15
C GLY A 112 7.87 -4.05 -8.06
N LEU A 113 8.53 -4.32 -6.94
CA LEU A 113 9.95 -4.01 -6.72
C LEU A 113 10.81 -5.18 -7.21
N LYS A 114 11.92 -4.86 -7.89
CA LYS A 114 12.93 -5.81 -8.35
C LYS A 114 14.24 -5.54 -7.63
N TYR A 115 14.73 -6.49 -6.83
CA TYR A 115 16.05 -6.38 -6.20
C TYR A 115 17.09 -7.07 -7.06
N LYS A 116 18.13 -6.32 -7.44
CA LYS A 116 19.25 -6.77 -8.27
C LYS A 116 20.49 -6.96 -7.42
N VAL A 117 21.22 -8.06 -7.64
CA VAL A 117 22.49 -8.29 -6.95
C VAL A 117 23.54 -7.29 -7.43
N GLY A 118 24.44 -6.87 -6.53
CA GLY A 118 25.51 -5.93 -6.81
C GLY A 118 25.14 -4.47 -6.53
N GLY A 119 25.89 -3.57 -7.13
CA GLY A 119 25.88 -2.13 -6.84
C GLY A 119 27.08 -1.39 -7.45
N VAL A 120 27.27 -0.13 -7.06
CA VAL A 120 28.33 0.77 -7.54
C VAL A 120 29.70 0.19 -7.21
N ALA A 121 29.88 -0.32 -5.99
CA ALA A 121 31.13 -0.94 -5.55
C ALA A 121 31.55 -2.14 -6.42
N SER A 122 30.57 -2.88 -6.94
CA SER A 122 30.78 -4.02 -7.86
C SER A 122 30.76 -3.65 -9.35
N GLY A 123 30.64 -2.36 -9.68
CA GLY A 123 30.67 -1.84 -11.06
C GLY A 123 29.37 -1.98 -11.85
N PHE A 124 28.25 -2.37 -11.22
CA PHE A 124 26.97 -2.49 -11.91
C PHE A 124 26.28 -1.13 -12.07
N THR A 125 25.64 -0.92 -13.21
CA THR A 125 24.92 0.31 -13.57
C THR A 125 23.57 0.02 -14.20
N HIS A 126 22.64 0.99 -14.11
CA HIS A 126 21.36 0.94 -14.82
C HIS A 126 21.55 1.38 -16.28
N VAL A 127 21.97 0.45 -17.13
CA VAL A 127 22.11 0.68 -18.57
C VAL A 127 20.97 -0.03 -19.30
N VAL A 128 20.27 0.71 -20.17
CA VAL A 128 19.32 0.11 -21.11
C VAL A 128 20.15 -0.63 -22.16
N THR A 129 20.41 -1.92 -21.93
CA THR A 129 21.14 -2.73 -22.89
C THR A 129 20.16 -3.32 -23.90
N ASN A 130 20.54 -3.37 -25.17
CA ASN A 130 19.83 -4.18 -26.18
C ASN A 130 20.09 -5.69 -26.02
N ASP A 131 20.57 -6.07 -24.85
CA ASP A 131 21.16 -7.36 -24.55
C ASP A 131 20.06 -8.39 -24.23
N LEU A 132 20.08 -9.46 -25.01
CA LEU A 132 19.20 -10.63 -24.85
C LEU A 132 19.95 -11.79 -24.18
N SER A 133 21.05 -11.54 -23.46
CA SER A 133 21.91 -12.56 -22.84
C SER A 133 21.75 -12.73 -21.32
N ALA A 134 20.66 -12.22 -20.74
CA ALA A 134 20.43 -12.37 -19.30
C ALA A 134 20.35 -13.85 -18.86
N LYS A 135 20.87 -14.14 -17.65
CA LYS A 135 20.81 -15.45 -17.03
C LYS A 135 20.67 -15.30 -15.53
N ARG A 136 19.42 -15.17 -15.06
CA ARG A 136 19.09 -14.92 -13.64
C ARG A 136 17.77 -15.56 -13.21
N LEU A 137 17.57 -15.69 -11.92
CA LEU A 137 16.34 -16.20 -11.30
C LEU A 137 15.76 -15.14 -10.37
N LEU A 138 14.47 -14.84 -10.52
CA LEU A 138 13.74 -13.98 -9.58
C LEU A 138 12.73 -14.82 -8.80
N HIS A 139 12.77 -14.71 -7.48
CA HIS A 139 11.78 -15.28 -6.58
C HIS A 139 10.65 -14.27 -6.35
N ILE A 140 9.42 -14.67 -6.65
CA ILE A 140 8.22 -13.85 -6.48
C ILE A 140 7.51 -14.28 -5.21
N LYS A 141 7.56 -13.45 -4.16
CA LYS A 141 6.96 -13.75 -2.86
C LYS A 141 6.17 -12.58 -2.29
N GLY A 142 5.07 -12.90 -1.60
CA GLY A 142 4.31 -11.99 -0.75
C GLY A 142 2.80 -12.11 -0.94
N ARG A 143 2.02 -11.82 0.10
CA ARG A 143 0.55 -11.96 0.04
C ARG A 143 -0.18 -10.67 -0.33
N ARG A 144 0.16 -9.55 0.31
CA ARG A 144 -0.43 -8.22 0.03
C ARG A 144 0.46 -7.37 -0.87
N VAL A 145 1.76 -7.41 -0.60
CA VAL A 145 2.81 -6.75 -1.36
C VAL A 145 3.73 -7.83 -1.90
N VAL A 146 3.74 -8.00 -3.23
CA VAL A 146 4.57 -9.01 -3.91
C VAL A 146 5.88 -8.37 -4.37
N ARG A 147 7.00 -9.00 -4.02
CA ARG A 147 8.36 -8.57 -4.36
C ARG A 147 9.00 -9.59 -5.30
N ALA A 148 9.88 -9.11 -6.19
CA ALA A 148 10.72 -9.93 -7.04
C ALA A 148 12.19 -9.80 -6.59
N THR A 149 12.73 -10.85 -5.99
CA THR A 149 14.10 -10.84 -5.46
C THR A 149 14.98 -11.72 -6.33
N GLU A 150 16.12 -11.18 -6.80
CA GLU A 150 17.11 -12.01 -7.50
C GLU A 150 17.74 -13.02 -6.53
N VAL A 151 17.72 -14.29 -6.92
CA VAL A 151 18.22 -15.43 -6.15
C VAL A 151 19.16 -16.27 -7.03
N PRO A 152 20.01 -17.13 -6.44
CA PRO A 152 20.87 -18.01 -7.23
C PRO A 152 20.09 -18.83 -8.26
N LEU A 153 20.57 -18.89 -9.50
CA LEU A 153 19.94 -19.67 -10.58
C LEU A 153 20.17 -21.17 -10.36
N SER A 154 19.46 -21.75 -9.39
CA SER A 154 19.59 -23.13 -8.94
C SER A 154 18.25 -23.66 -8.42
N TRP A 155 18.01 -24.97 -8.56
CA TRP A 155 16.85 -25.64 -7.96
C TRP A 155 16.76 -25.48 -6.44
N ALA A 156 17.89 -25.23 -5.76
CA ALA A 156 17.92 -24.99 -4.31
C ALA A 156 17.16 -23.71 -3.90
N SER A 157 16.93 -22.77 -4.82
CA SER A 157 16.16 -21.55 -4.55
C SER A 157 14.65 -21.73 -4.75
N PHE A 158 14.21 -22.82 -5.39
CA PHE A 158 12.80 -23.05 -5.69
C PHE A 158 12.05 -23.67 -4.51
N ASN A 159 10.75 -23.37 -4.42
CA ASN A 159 9.82 -24.06 -3.53
C ASN A 159 8.46 -24.23 -4.23
N LYS A 160 7.61 -25.11 -3.69
CA LYS A 160 6.29 -25.41 -4.29
C LYS A 160 5.24 -24.31 -4.07
N GLY A 161 5.46 -23.41 -3.10
CA GLY A 161 4.49 -22.43 -2.64
C GLY A 161 4.55 -21.08 -3.36
N ASP A 162 5.61 -20.77 -4.08
CA ASP A 162 5.83 -19.45 -4.67
C ASP A 162 5.93 -19.50 -6.22
N CYS A 163 5.98 -18.34 -6.86
CA CYS A 163 6.28 -18.19 -8.28
C CYS A 163 7.74 -17.75 -8.50
N PHE A 164 8.31 -18.11 -9.64
CA PHE A 164 9.68 -17.74 -10.01
C PHE A 164 9.73 -17.26 -11.47
N ILE A 165 10.68 -16.37 -11.77
CA ILE A 165 10.96 -15.93 -13.15
C ILE A 165 12.38 -16.38 -13.50
N VAL A 166 12.48 -17.32 -14.43
CA VAL A 166 13.74 -17.72 -15.04
C VAL A 166 13.96 -16.84 -16.27
N ASP A 167 14.82 -15.83 -16.15
CA ASP A 167 15.12 -14.90 -17.23
C ASP A 167 16.38 -15.37 -17.96
N LEU A 168 16.18 -15.94 -19.15
CA LEU A 168 17.22 -16.40 -20.06
C LEU A 168 17.42 -15.43 -21.24
N GLY A 169 17.08 -14.14 -21.05
CA GLY A 169 17.35 -13.11 -22.04
C GLY A 169 16.32 -13.04 -23.16
N ALA A 170 16.49 -13.82 -24.23
CA ALA A 170 15.53 -13.86 -25.34
C ALA A 170 14.18 -14.50 -24.94
N VAL A 171 14.20 -15.39 -23.95
CA VAL A 171 13.01 -16.06 -23.43
C VAL A 171 12.96 -15.92 -21.92
N ILE A 172 11.80 -15.52 -21.42
CA ILE A 172 11.49 -15.32 -20.00
C ILE A 172 10.47 -16.40 -19.62
N TYR A 173 10.82 -17.25 -18.66
CA TYR A 173 9.92 -18.29 -18.16
C TYR A 173 9.34 -17.88 -16.82
N GLN A 174 8.02 -17.76 -16.75
CA GLN A 174 7.29 -17.69 -15.48
C GLN A 174 7.01 -19.11 -15.00
N TRP A 175 7.73 -19.56 -13.98
CA TRP A 175 7.52 -20.86 -13.35
C TRP A 175 6.59 -20.72 -12.14
N CYS A 176 5.52 -21.50 -12.09
CA CYS A 176 4.51 -21.47 -11.04
C CYS A 176 4.54 -22.77 -10.22
N GLY A 177 4.86 -22.66 -8.92
CA GLY A 177 4.83 -23.80 -8.01
C GLY A 177 3.43 -24.40 -7.86
N SER A 178 3.35 -25.70 -7.62
CA SER A 178 2.07 -26.43 -7.52
C SER A 178 1.12 -25.91 -6.43
N LYS A 179 1.64 -25.17 -5.45
CA LYS A 179 0.88 -24.59 -4.33
C LYS A 179 0.86 -23.05 -4.33
N CYS A 180 1.34 -22.39 -5.39
CA CYS A 180 1.32 -20.93 -5.44
C CYS A 180 -0.10 -20.37 -5.48
N ASN A 181 -0.29 -19.19 -4.89
CA ASN A 181 -1.60 -18.56 -4.84
C ASN A 181 -1.90 -17.77 -6.14
N LYS A 182 -3.19 -17.50 -6.40
CA LYS A 182 -3.62 -16.79 -7.62
C LYS A 182 -3.04 -15.37 -7.73
N TYR A 183 -2.75 -14.72 -6.59
CA TYR A 183 -2.23 -13.35 -6.56
C TYR A 183 -0.74 -13.31 -6.92
N GLU A 184 0.06 -14.23 -6.40
CA GLU A 184 1.46 -14.45 -6.80
C GLU A 184 1.56 -14.76 -8.29
N ARG A 185 0.68 -15.61 -8.83
CA ARG A 185 0.66 -15.93 -10.26
C ARG A 185 0.37 -14.71 -11.14
N LEU A 186 -0.59 -13.87 -10.75
CA LEU A 186 -0.91 -12.62 -11.44
C LEU A 186 0.27 -11.64 -11.37
N LYS A 187 0.92 -11.54 -10.22
CA LYS A 187 2.04 -10.64 -10.01
C LYS A 187 3.30 -11.09 -10.73
N ALA A 188 3.60 -12.39 -10.72
CA ALA A 188 4.67 -12.97 -11.53
C ALA A 188 4.47 -12.65 -13.03
N ALA A 189 3.23 -12.70 -13.52
CA ALA A 189 2.92 -12.30 -14.90
C ALA A 189 3.19 -10.80 -15.15
N GLN A 190 2.84 -9.92 -14.21
CA GLN A 190 3.13 -8.49 -14.30
C GLN A 190 4.64 -8.20 -14.30
N VAL A 191 5.40 -8.85 -13.42
CA VAL A 191 6.87 -8.71 -13.35
C VAL A 191 7.50 -9.22 -14.65
N ALA A 192 7.10 -10.40 -15.13
CA ALA A 192 7.63 -10.99 -16.37
C ALA A 192 7.30 -10.13 -17.61
N ALA A 193 6.08 -9.60 -17.70
CA ALA A 193 5.71 -8.65 -18.75
C ALA A 193 6.52 -7.35 -18.65
N GLY A 194 6.74 -6.83 -17.44
CA GLY A 194 7.58 -5.65 -17.22
C GLY A 194 9.04 -5.86 -17.64
N ILE A 195 9.62 -7.04 -17.41
CA ILE A 195 10.97 -7.37 -17.93
C ILE A 195 10.96 -7.38 -19.45
N ARG A 196 9.97 -8.05 -20.08
CA ARG A 196 9.83 -8.08 -21.54
C ARG A 196 9.72 -6.67 -22.13
N ASP A 197 8.80 -5.87 -21.61
CA ASP A 197 8.42 -4.59 -22.21
C ASP A 197 9.44 -3.49 -21.90
N ASN A 198 9.91 -3.41 -20.66
CA ASN A 198 10.75 -2.29 -20.22
C ASN A 198 12.25 -2.60 -20.34
N GLU A 199 12.67 -3.84 -20.02
CA GLU A 199 14.10 -4.21 -20.08
C GLU A 199 14.48 -4.74 -21.46
N ARG A 200 13.54 -5.32 -22.22
CA ARG A 200 13.80 -5.93 -23.54
C ARG A 200 13.10 -5.22 -24.70
N ASN A 201 12.40 -4.11 -24.44
CA ASN A 201 11.66 -3.35 -25.45
C ASN A 201 10.66 -4.21 -26.24
N GLY A 202 9.98 -5.14 -25.56
CA GLY A 202 8.97 -6.03 -26.14
C GLY A 202 9.53 -7.22 -26.95
N ARG A 203 10.85 -7.35 -27.09
CA ARG A 203 11.48 -8.34 -28.00
C ARG A 203 11.62 -9.75 -27.43
N ALA A 204 11.48 -9.92 -26.12
CA ALA A 204 11.60 -11.22 -25.48
C ALA A 204 10.29 -12.02 -25.55
N GLN A 205 10.38 -13.35 -25.65
CA GLN A 205 9.23 -14.24 -25.55
C GLN A 205 8.93 -14.55 -24.08
N LEU A 206 7.66 -14.51 -23.68
CA LEU A 206 7.22 -14.89 -22.33
C LEU A 206 6.50 -16.24 -22.39
N ILE A 207 6.95 -17.20 -21.58
CA ILE A 207 6.37 -18.55 -21.49
C ILE A 207 5.99 -18.82 -20.03
N VAL A 208 4.72 -19.17 -19.78
CA VAL A 208 4.26 -19.61 -18.46
C VAL A 208 4.41 -21.12 -18.37
N THR A 209 4.88 -21.62 -17.24
CA THR A 209 5.18 -23.03 -16.99
C THR A 209 4.75 -23.38 -15.58
N ASP A 210 3.89 -24.38 -15.43
CA ASP A 210 3.50 -24.90 -14.12
C ASP A 210 4.44 -26.05 -13.69
N GLU A 211 4.59 -26.26 -12.37
CA GLU A 211 5.42 -27.34 -11.82
C GLU A 211 5.12 -28.71 -12.46
N GLY A 212 6.16 -29.40 -12.94
CA GLY A 212 6.06 -30.69 -13.62
C GLY A 212 5.90 -30.59 -15.14
N GLN A 213 5.78 -29.38 -15.69
CA GLN A 213 5.72 -29.12 -17.14
C GLN A 213 6.93 -28.33 -17.65
N GLU A 214 8.07 -28.44 -16.98
CA GLU A 214 9.25 -27.63 -17.27
C GLU A 214 9.78 -27.84 -18.70
N PRO A 215 9.90 -26.78 -19.53
CA PRO A 215 10.52 -26.87 -20.85
C PRO A 215 11.98 -27.35 -20.78
N LYS A 216 12.43 -28.04 -21.83
CA LYS A 216 13.82 -28.52 -21.95
C LYS A 216 14.86 -27.43 -21.68
N ALA A 217 14.60 -26.19 -22.06
CA ALA A 217 15.49 -25.05 -21.83
C ALA A 217 15.74 -24.78 -20.32
N ILE A 218 14.72 -24.91 -19.48
CA ILE A 218 14.87 -24.76 -18.02
C ILE A 218 15.72 -25.91 -17.46
N ILE A 219 15.43 -27.15 -17.86
CA ILE A 219 16.18 -28.34 -17.42
C ILE A 219 17.65 -28.30 -17.88
N GLN A 220 17.93 -27.76 -19.07
CA GLN A 220 19.30 -27.59 -19.55
C GLN A 220 20.12 -26.61 -18.69
N VAL A 221 19.48 -25.57 -18.15
CA VAL A 221 20.16 -24.53 -17.37
C VAL A 221 20.25 -24.88 -15.89
N LEU A 222 19.18 -25.42 -15.30
CA LEU A 222 19.10 -25.73 -13.87
C LEU A 222 19.48 -27.17 -13.53
N GLY A 223 19.55 -28.07 -14.52
CA GLY A 223 19.72 -29.51 -14.31
C GLY A 223 18.40 -30.24 -14.05
N GLN A 224 18.47 -31.52 -13.68
CA GLN A 224 17.29 -32.32 -13.35
C GLN A 224 16.60 -31.77 -12.09
N LYS A 225 15.26 -31.63 -12.17
CA LYS A 225 14.44 -31.11 -11.07
C LYS A 225 14.42 -32.10 -9.91
N PRO A 226 14.88 -31.71 -8.70
CA PRO A 226 14.74 -32.51 -7.49
C PRO A 226 13.33 -32.35 -6.88
N GLU A 227 13.07 -33.07 -5.80
CA GLU A 227 11.87 -32.84 -4.98
C GLU A 227 12.01 -31.50 -4.23
N LEU A 228 11.04 -30.60 -4.44
CA LEU A 228 11.08 -29.23 -3.89
C LEU A 228 10.43 -29.15 -2.50
N SER A 229 10.90 -28.22 -1.66
CA SER A 229 10.33 -27.95 -0.34
C SER A 229 8.92 -27.34 -0.42
N LYS A 230 8.14 -27.47 0.67
CA LYS A 230 6.90 -26.70 0.84
C LYS A 230 7.29 -25.23 1.10
N GLY A 231 6.52 -24.28 0.54
CA GLY A 231 6.72 -22.87 0.84
C GLY A 231 6.34 -22.55 2.29
N ASP A 232 7.00 -21.57 2.90
CA ASP A 232 6.67 -21.08 4.24
C ASP A 232 5.44 -20.15 4.17
N ASP A 233 4.37 -20.56 4.86
CA ASP A 233 3.08 -19.87 4.96
C ASP A 233 2.98 -18.93 6.21
N ASP A 234 4.00 -18.93 7.08
CA ASP A 234 3.82 -18.56 8.50
C ASP A 234 4.09 -17.10 8.93
N GLU A 235 4.38 -16.15 8.04
CA GLU A 235 4.78 -14.80 8.49
C GLU A 235 3.78 -13.65 8.25
N ASP A 236 2.70 -13.84 7.48
CA ASP A 236 1.89 -12.68 7.01
C ASP A 236 0.54 -12.47 7.72
N ILE A 237 0.01 -13.43 8.51
CA ILE A 237 -1.37 -13.36 9.02
C ILE A 237 -1.45 -12.92 10.49
N VAL A 238 -0.44 -13.27 11.30
CA VAL A 238 -0.50 -13.13 12.77
C VAL A 238 -0.17 -11.70 13.24
N ALA A 239 0.55 -10.90 12.43
CA ALA A 239 0.95 -9.53 12.75
C ALA A 239 -0.18 -8.48 12.57
N ASP A 240 -1.04 -8.66 11.56
CA ASP A 240 -2.05 -7.66 11.15
C ASP A 240 -3.18 -7.42 12.17
N ILE A 241 -3.44 -8.38 13.07
CA ILE A 241 -4.64 -8.38 13.93
C ILE A 241 -4.33 -7.92 15.37
N ALA A 242 -3.09 -8.08 15.85
CA ALA A 242 -2.72 -7.76 17.23
C ALA A 242 -2.45 -6.26 17.49
N ASN A 243 -2.27 -5.44 16.44
CA ASN A 243 -1.56 -4.15 16.57
C ASN A 243 -2.44 -2.88 16.53
N ARG A 244 -3.76 -3.00 16.72
CA ARG A 244 -4.68 -1.84 16.59
C ARG A 244 -4.83 -0.94 17.84
N LYS A 245 -4.13 -1.20 18.96
CA LYS A 245 -4.39 -0.48 20.24
C LYS A 245 -3.16 -0.06 21.07
N MET A 246 -1.93 -0.04 20.52
CA MET A 246 -0.74 0.24 21.34
C MET A 246 0.25 1.25 20.72
N ALA A 247 -0.25 2.27 20.01
CA ALA A 247 0.64 3.34 19.59
C ALA A 247 0.99 4.23 20.79
N LYS A 248 2.26 4.63 20.90
CA LYS A 248 2.79 5.57 21.89
C LYS A 248 3.24 6.85 21.21
N LEU A 249 3.11 7.97 21.90
CA LEU A 249 3.61 9.26 21.45
C LEU A 249 4.73 9.73 22.38
N TYR A 250 5.87 10.08 21.80
CA TYR A 250 7.02 10.63 22.50
C TYR A 250 7.34 12.02 21.96
N MET A 251 7.86 12.89 22.81
CA MET A 251 8.45 14.19 22.44
C MET A 251 9.97 14.07 22.50
N VAL A 252 10.64 14.60 21.47
CA VAL A 252 12.10 14.65 21.34
C VAL A 252 12.51 16.11 21.41
N SER A 253 13.30 16.44 22.43
CA SER A 253 13.83 17.79 22.64
C SER A 253 15.33 17.74 22.85
N ASP A 254 16.06 18.64 22.21
CA ASP A 254 17.50 18.84 22.39
C ASP A 254 17.84 20.10 23.20
N ALA A 255 16.82 20.81 23.71
CA ALA A 255 16.95 22.07 24.45
C ALA A 255 17.88 22.01 25.68
N SER A 256 18.14 20.81 26.21
CA SER A 256 19.09 20.58 27.30
C SER A 256 20.55 20.37 26.88
N GLY A 257 20.87 20.55 25.59
CA GLY A 257 22.20 20.29 25.00
C GLY A 257 22.50 18.81 24.73
N SER A 258 21.57 17.91 25.06
CA SER A 258 21.58 16.50 24.65
C SER A 258 20.15 16.06 24.33
N MET A 259 20.01 15.17 23.35
CA MET A 259 18.71 14.66 22.89
C MET A 259 18.03 13.88 24.01
N LYS A 260 16.85 14.34 24.43
CA LYS A 260 15.98 13.67 25.41
C LYS A 260 14.68 13.25 24.76
N VAL A 261 14.32 11.99 24.98
CA VAL A 261 13.04 11.41 24.54
C VAL A 261 12.14 11.24 25.76
N SER A 262 10.97 11.84 25.73
CA SER A 262 10.00 11.81 26.83
C SER A 262 8.67 11.24 26.35
N LEU A 263 8.08 10.33 27.13
CA LEU A 263 6.78 9.72 26.79
C LEU A 263 5.66 10.73 27.07
N MET A 264 4.91 11.10 26.03
CA MET A 264 3.77 12.03 26.12
C MET A 264 2.46 11.29 26.34
N SER A 265 2.25 10.19 25.62
CA SER A 265 1.09 9.31 25.83
C SER A 265 1.47 7.86 25.57
N ALA A 266 1.03 6.98 26.49
CA ALA A 266 1.25 5.55 26.38
C ALA A 266 0.23 4.84 25.48
N GLU A 267 -0.90 5.49 25.17
CA GLU A 267 -2.01 4.90 24.43
C GLU A 267 -2.68 5.92 23.51
N ASN A 268 -3.15 5.44 22.35
CA ASN A 268 -3.94 6.20 21.38
C ASN A 268 -5.46 5.97 21.61
N PRO A 269 -6.36 6.88 21.18
CA PRO A 269 -6.10 8.08 20.37
C PRO A 269 -5.52 9.26 21.15
N PHE A 270 -4.57 9.96 20.55
CA PHE A 270 -3.90 11.14 21.13
C PHE A 270 -4.70 12.43 20.93
N SER A 271 -4.42 13.48 21.72
CA SER A 271 -4.94 14.83 21.45
C SER A 271 -4.03 15.58 20.49
N CYS A 272 -4.59 16.35 19.56
CA CYS A 272 -3.80 17.20 18.66
C CYS A 272 -3.02 18.27 19.43
N ASP A 273 -3.52 18.70 20.59
CA ASP A 273 -2.86 19.69 21.47
C ASP A 273 -1.52 19.17 22.05
N MET A 274 -1.23 17.87 21.92
CA MET A 274 0.06 17.29 22.31
C MET A 274 1.19 17.62 21.32
N LEU A 275 0.88 18.02 20.08
CA LEU A 275 1.87 18.37 19.06
C LEU A 275 2.19 19.86 19.14
N LEU A 276 3.32 20.18 19.76
CA LEU A 276 3.82 21.56 19.90
C LEU A 276 4.68 21.94 18.68
N THR A 277 4.40 23.07 18.03
CA THR A 277 5.16 23.57 16.86
C THR A 277 6.67 23.71 17.10
N GLU A 278 7.08 23.92 18.35
CA GLU A 278 8.49 24.14 18.74
C GLU A 278 9.27 22.83 18.97
N GLU A 279 8.61 21.67 18.95
CA GLU A 279 9.19 20.39 19.37
C GLU A 279 9.02 19.31 18.29
N CYS A 280 9.89 18.29 18.33
CA CYS A 280 9.78 17.11 17.47
C CYS A 280 9.06 15.96 18.21
N PHE A 281 8.31 15.14 17.48
CA PHE A 281 7.57 14.01 18.07
C PHE A 281 7.88 12.69 17.36
N ILE A 282 7.89 11.60 18.13
CA ILE A 282 7.97 10.22 17.63
C ILE A 282 6.65 9.54 17.94
N LEU A 283 5.94 9.11 16.90
CA LEU A 283 4.79 8.21 17.03
C LEU A 283 5.29 6.78 16.84
N ASP A 284 5.38 6.05 17.95
CA ASP A 284 5.81 4.66 17.99
C ASP A 284 4.60 3.73 17.85
N ASN A 285 4.49 3.06 16.71
CA ASN A 285 3.50 2.00 16.46
C ASN A 285 4.19 0.62 16.35
N GLY A 286 5.29 0.42 17.08
CA GLY A 286 6.27 -0.66 16.94
C GLY A 286 5.84 -2.07 17.31
N ALA A 287 4.53 -2.34 17.41
CA ALA A 287 4.02 -3.67 17.70
C ALA A 287 4.33 -4.70 16.56
N ASP A 288 4.77 -4.23 15.38
CA ASP A 288 5.24 -5.06 14.26
C ASP A 288 6.75 -5.36 14.23
N ARG A 289 7.53 -4.95 15.25
CA ARG A 289 9.03 -5.03 15.24
C ARG A 289 9.69 -4.34 14.03
N LYS A 290 8.95 -3.52 13.29
CA LYS A 290 9.39 -2.73 12.14
C LYS A 290 9.32 -1.24 12.52
N ILE A 291 10.43 -0.53 12.38
CA ILE A 291 10.50 0.91 12.63
C ILE A 291 10.49 1.61 11.27
N PHE A 292 9.35 2.22 10.94
CA PHE A 292 9.24 3.12 9.80
C PHE A 292 9.48 4.55 10.28
N ILE A 293 10.42 5.26 9.67
CA ILE A 293 10.70 6.66 10.00
C ILE A 293 10.06 7.54 8.94
N GLN A 294 9.12 8.37 9.37
CA GLN A 294 8.49 9.40 8.55
C GLN A 294 8.73 10.74 9.25
N VAL A 295 9.24 11.72 8.51
CA VAL A 295 9.39 13.10 8.98
C VAL A 295 8.32 13.93 8.28
N LEU A 296 7.41 14.49 9.07
CA LEU A 296 6.26 15.24 8.60
C LEU A 296 6.45 16.72 8.99
N PRO A 297 6.40 17.66 8.04
CA PRO A 297 6.33 19.08 8.39
C PRO A 297 4.94 19.42 8.94
N GLU A 298 4.84 20.45 9.79
CA GLU A 298 3.56 20.96 10.28
C GLU A 298 2.65 21.34 9.10
N GLY A 299 1.43 20.81 9.08
CA GLY A 299 0.46 20.98 7.98
C GLY A 299 0.67 20.05 6.78
N GLY A 300 1.73 19.23 6.78
CA GLY A 300 2.02 18.19 5.79
C GLY A 300 1.62 16.78 6.24
N GLU A 301 0.87 16.64 7.34
CA GLU A 301 0.64 15.34 7.97
C GLU A 301 -0.22 14.41 7.09
N THR A 302 0.14 13.13 7.06
CA THR A 302 -0.54 12.12 6.23
C THR A 302 -1.80 11.57 6.93
N PRO A 303 -2.78 11.02 6.20
CA PRO A 303 -3.95 10.39 6.81
C PRO A 303 -3.60 9.24 7.77
N ILE A 304 -2.53 8.49 7.46
CA ILE A 304 -2.03 7.40 8.29
C ILE A 304 -1.53 7.93 9.64
N PHE A 305 -0.91 9.12 9.67
CA PHE A 305 -0.53 9.77 10.92
C PHE A 305 -1.75 10.31 11.67
N LYS A 306 -2.64 11.04 10.98
CA LYS A 306 -3.82 11.69 11.58
C LYS A 306 -4.79 10.71 12.24
N GLN A 307 -4.87 9.45 11.78
CA GLN A 307 -5.78 8.45 12.35
C GLN A 307 -5.53 8.15 13.84
N PHE A 308 -4.31 8.41 14.34
CA PHE A 308 -3.96 8.17 15.74
C PHE A 308 -4.45 9.29 16.67
N PHE A 309 -4.99 10.38 16.12
CA PHE A 309 -5.43 11.55 16.89
C PHE A 309 -6.96 11.67 16.89
N LYS A 310 -7.51 12.06 18.03
CA LYS A 310 -8.94 12.31 18.17
C LYS A 310 -9.31 13.66 17.55
N ASN A 311 -10.35 13.67 16.71
CA ASN A 311 -10.97 14.88 16.17
C ASN A 311 -10.00 15.86 15.47
N TRP A 312 -9.05 15.35 14.68
CA TRP A 312 -8.09 16.18 13.92
C TRP A 312 -8.80 17.23 13.06
N LYS A 313 -8.37 18.49 13.12
CA LYS A 313 -8.86 19.60 12.29
C LYS A 313 -7.68 20.32 11.63
N ASP A 314 -7.74 20.50 10.32
CA ASP A 314 -6.71 21.26 9.61
C ASP A 314 -6.92 22.77 9.78
N LYS A 315 -5.81 23.50 9.94
CA LYS A 315 -5.80 24.97 10.08
C LYS A 315 -6.49 25.61 8.86
N GLY A 316 -7.58 26.35 9.09
CA GLY A 316 -8.37 27.01 8.04
C GLY A 316 -9.47 26.15 7.40
N GLN A 317 -9.77 24.96 7.93
CA GLN A 317 -10.92 24.17 7.53
C GLN A 317 -12.21 24.70 8.21
N SER A 318 -13.18 25.16 7.42
CA SER A 318 -14.51 25.57 7.92
C SER A 318 -15.33 24.36 8.41
N GLU A 319 -16.27 24.57 9.34
CA GLU A 319 -17.20 23.53 9.78
C GLU A 319 -18.09 23.06 8.61
N GLY A 320 -17.88 21.82 8.18
CA GLY A 320 -18.53 21.17 7.05
C GLY A 320 -17.90 19.79 6.81
N PHE A 321 -18.41 19.01 5.85
CA PHE A 321 -17.80 17.74 5.45
C PHE A 321 -16.31 17.98 5.16
N GLY A 322 -15.44 17.34 5.93
CA GLY A 322 -14.03 17.66 5.91
C GLY A 322 -13.37 17.45 4.55
N LYS A 323 -12.15 17.97 4.37
CA LYS A 323 -11.36 17.67 3.17
C LYS A 323 -11.25 16.14 3.05
N VAL A 324 -11.86 15.56 2.02
CA VAL A 324 -11.68 14.14 1.71
C VAL A 324 -10.22 13.95 1.31
N TYR A 325 -9.44 13.38 2.21
CA TYR A 325 -8.07 12.99 1.94
C TYR A 325 -8.08 11.68 1.15
N ILE A 326 -7.63 11.74 -0.11
CA ILE A 326 -7.51 10.58 -0.98
C ILE A 326 -6.19 9.88 -0.63
N THR A 327 -6.27 8.62 -0.18
CA THR A 327 -5.10 7.74 0.00
C THR A 327 -4.54 7.31 -1.36
N GLU A 328 -3.24 7.08 -1.41
CA GLU A 328 -2.40 7.12 -2.62
C GLU A 328 -2.69 6.03 -3.67
N THR A 329 -3.39 4.96 -3.32
CA THR A 329 -3.83 3.96 -4.30
C THR A 329 -4.90 4.52 -5.26
N ILE A 330 -5.46 5.69 -4.94
CA ILE A 330 -6.69 6.23 -5.50
C ILE A 330 -6.46 7.63 -6.12
N ALA A 331 -5.23 7.98 -6.49
CA ALA A 331 -4.85 9.30 -7.02
C ALA A 331 -5.59 9.75 -8.31
N LYS A 332 -6.40 8.88 -8.94
CA LYS A 332 -7.23 9.19 -10.11
C LYS A 332 -8.73 9.25 -9.86
N ILE A 333 -9.21 9.37 -8.61
CA ILE A 333 -10.62 9.69 -8.39
C ILE A 333 -10.84 11.18 -8.59
N LYS A 334 -11.48 11.53 -9.72
CA LYS A 334 -12.10 12.85 -9.86
C LYS A 334 -13.17 12.96 -8.78
N GLN A 335 -13.08 13.95 -7.91
CA GLN A 335 -14.19 14.30 -7.02
C GLN A 335 -15.35 14.77 -7.89
N VAL A 336 -16.32 13.89 -8.09
CA VAL A 336 -17.57 14.23 -8.76
C VAL A 336 -18.49 14.84 -7.71
N LYS A 337 -19.01 16.04 -7.94
CA LYS A 337 -20.05 16.60 -7.07
C LYS A 337 -21.24 15.63 -7.02
N PHE A 338 -21.77 15.42 -5.83
CA PHE A 338 -22.92 14.55 -5.61
C PHE A 338 -24.11 14.98 -6.49
N ASP A 339 -24.65 14.05 -7.27
CA ASP A 339 -25.84 14.22 -8.09
C ASP A 339 -26.65 12.92 -8.03
N ALA A 340 -27.69 12.91 -7.17
CA ALA A 340 -28.52 11.73 -6.94
C ALA A 340 -29.10 11.14 -8.23
N SER A 341 -29.42 11.99 -9.22
CA SER A 341 -30.00 11.55 -10.49
C SER A 341 -29.05 10.70 -11.33
N LYS A 342 -27.73 10.82 -11.12
CA LYS A 342 -26.69 10.09 -11.88
C LYS A 342 -26.09 8.94 -11.10
N LEU A 343 -26.49 8.76 -9.84
CA LEU A 343 -25.90 7.80 -8.92
C LEU A 343 -25.99 6.36 -9.44
N HIS A 344 -27.16 6.00 -10.00
CA HIS A 344 -27.40 4.70 -10.62
C HIS A 344 -26.58 4.44 -11.90
N THR A 345 -25.99 5.48 -12.50
CA THR A 345 -25.14 5.39 -13.71
C THR A 345 -23.65 5.57 -13.43
N SER A 346 -23.27 5.97 -12.21
CA SER A 346 -21.89 6.34 -11.86
C SER A 346 -21.37 5.53 -10.67
N PRO A 347 -20.71 4.38 -10.91
CA PRO A 347 -20.10 3.57 -9.86
C PRO A 347 -19.09 4.35 -9.00
N GLN A 348 -18.42 5.35 -9.57
CA GLN A 348 -17.47 6.21 -8.86
C GLN A 348 -18.17 7.14 -7.85
N MET A 349 -19.34 7.69 -8.22
CA MET A 349 -20.12 8.53 -7.31
C MET A 349 -20.70 7.70 -6.16
N ALA A 350 -21.19 6.49 -6.48
CA ALA A 350 -21.69 5.55 -5.49
C ALA A 350 -20.62 5.16 -4.46
N ALA A 351 -19.41 4.85 -4.92
CA ALA A 351 -18.27 4.52 -4.06
C ALA A 351 -17.79 5.72 -3.22
N ASN A 352 -17.71 6.92 -3.80
CA ASN A 352 -17.23 8.11 -3.08
C ASN A 352 -18.18 8.58 -1.97
N HIS A 353 -19.48 8.36 -2.14
CA HIS A 353 -20.51 8.80 -1.19
C HIS A 353 -21.07 7.66 -0.33
N ASN A 354 -20.61 6.42 -0.53
CA ASN A 354 -21.14 5.21 0.11
C ASN A 354 -22.66 5.03 -0.08
N MET A 355 -23.16 5.35 -1.28
CA MET A 355 -24.58 5.29 -1.63
C MET A 355 -24.75 4.45 -2.89
N VAL A 356 -25.48 3.34 -2.82
CA VAL A 356 -25.64 2.42 -3.97
C VAL A 356 -26.60 2.93 -5.04
N ASP A 357 -27.52 3.81 -4.66
CA ASP A 357 -28.49 4.51 -5.50
C ASP A 357 -29.07 5.71 -4.74
N ASP A 358 -30.12 6.33 -5.28
CA ASP A 358 -30.75 7.53 -4.73
C ASP A 358 -31.68 7.28 -3.53
N GLY A 359 -31.78 6.05 -3.03
CA GLY A 359 -32.67 5.71 -1.91
C GLY A 359 -34.14 5.47 -2.30
N SER A 360 -34.48 5.46 -3.60
CA SER A 360 -35.86 5.27 -4.08
C SER A 360 -36.30 3.81 -4.24
N GLY A 361 -35.42 2.85 -3.94
CA GLY A 361 -35.68 1.42 -4.01
C GLY A 361 -36.79 0.95 -3.07
N LYS A 362 -37.26 -0.27 -3.31
CA LYS A 362 -38.31 -0.89 -2.48
C LYS A 362 -37.71 -1.26 -1.12
N THR A 363 -38.33 -0.78 -0.05
CA THR A 363 -37.90 -1.01 1.33
C THR A 363 -38.91 -1.84 2.09
N GLU A 364 -38.44 -2.87 2.77
CA GLU A 364 -39.23 -3.66 3.72
C GLU A 364 -38.48 -3.68 5.06
N ILE A 365 -39.14 -3.21 6.13
CA ILE A 365 -38.54 -3.11 7.47
C ILE A 365 -39.23 -4.09 8.41
N TRP A 366 -38.43 -4.86 9.15
CA TRP A 366 -38.88 -5.71 10.24
C TRP A 366 -38.20 -5.31 11.54
N ARG A 367 -38.96 -5.30 12.64
CA ARG A 367 -38.43 -5.32 13.99
C ARG A 367 -38.14 -6.77 14.38
N VAL A 368 -37.02 -6.98 15.06
CA VAL A 368 -36.62 -8.29 15.59
C VAL A 368 -37.26 -8.46 16.95
N GLU A 369 -37.96 -9.57 17.12
CA GLU A 369 -38.52 -9.99 18.40
C GLU A 369 -38.12 -11.46 18.65
N ASN A 370 -38.32 -11.95 19.86
CA ASN A 370 -37.93 -13.32 20.27
C ASN A 370 -38.51 -14.44 19.39
N ASN A 371 -39.60 -14.17 18.66
CA ASN A 371 -40.26 -15.13 17.77
C ASN A 371 -39.93 -14.93 16.27
N GLY A 372 -39.03 -14.00 15.91
CA GLY A 372 -38.59 -13.80 14.52
C GLY A 372 -38.66 -12.34 14.05
N ARG A 373 -39.10 -12.15 12.79
CA ARG A 373 -39.19 -10.84 12.12
C ARG A 373 -40.63 -10.35 12.11
N ILE A 374 -40.90 -9.24 12.77
CA ILE A 374 -42.23 -8.60 12.80
C ILE A 374 -42.22 -7.40 11.86
N PRO A 375 -43.10 -7.34 10.84
CA PRO A 375 -43.12 -6.23 9.90
C PRO A 375 -43.46 -4.92 10.62
N VAL A 376 -42.68 -3.87 10.33
CA VAL A 376 -42.94 -2.52 10.84
C VAL A 376 -44.02 -1.87 9.98
N ASP A 377 -44.86 -1.05 10.60
CA ASP A 377 -45.87 -0.25 9.90
C ASP A 377 -45.20 0.74 8.93
N PRO A 378 -45.56 0.75 7.63
CA PRO A 378 -45.02 1.71 6.66
C PRO A 378 -45.13 3.18 7.07
N SER A 379 -46.14 3.56 7.88
CA SER A 379 -46.32 4.92 8.38
C SER A 379 -45.25 5.35 9.39
N THR A 380 -44.54 4.39 10.02
CA THR A 380 -43.46 4.65 10.98
C THR A 380 -42.08 4.39 10.41
N TYR A 381 -41.96 4.15 9.10
CA TYR A 381 -40.66 3.98 8.45
C TYR A 381 -39.77 5.20 8.67
N GLY A 382 -38.52 4.94 9.05
CA GLY A 382 -37.56 5.97 9.46
C GLY A 382 -37.53 6.26 10.97
N GLN A 383 -38.44 5.68 11.75
CA GLN A 383 -38.42 5.74 13.21
C GLN A 383 -37.82 4.44 13.77
N PHE A 384 -36.72 4.54 14.51
CA PHE A 384 -36.02 3.41 15.11
C PHE A 384 -35.84 3.63 16.60
N PHE A 385 -36.19 2.63 17.41
CA PHE A 385 -36.07 2.72 18.86
C PHE A 385 -34.77 2.06 19.34
N GLY A 386 -33.98 2.76 20.15
CA GLY A 386 -32.67 2.29 20.64
C GLY A 386 -32.71 1.03 21.51
N GLY A 387 -33.89 0.58 21.94
CA GLY A 387 -34.08 -0.70 22.64
C GLY A 387 -34.31 -1.89 21.71
N ASP A 388 -34.56 -1.67 20.42
CA ASP A 388 -34.96 -2.74 19.50
C ASP A 388 -33.88 -3.01 18.43
N CYS A 389 -33.96 -4.16 17.77
CA CYS A 389 -33.18 -4.44 16.57
C CYS A 389 -34.09 -4.47 15.34
N TYR A 390 -33.57 -4.03 14.19
CA TYR A 390 -34.31 -3.97 12.93
C TYR A 390 -33.52 -4.61 11.80
N ILE A 391 -34.25 -5.23 10.88
CA ILE A 391 -33.73 -5.76 9.62
C ILE A 391 -34.44 -5.02 8.49
N ILE A 392 -33.68 -4.45 7.57
CA ILE A 392 -34.21 -3.67 6.45
C ILE A 392 -33.74 -4.32 5.16
N LEU A 393 -34.68 -4.86 4.37
CA LEU A 393 -34.40 -5.29 3.00
C LEU A 393 -34.64 -4.11 2.07
N TYR A 394 -33.57 -3.63 1.47
CA TYR A 394 -33.60 -2.60 0.45
C TYR A 394 -33.31 -3.21 -0.92
N THR A 395 -34.29 -3.17 -1.82
CA THR A 395 -34.17 -3.68 -3.19
C THR A 395 -34.11 -2.51 -4.17
N TYR A 396 -32.96 -2.37 -4.83
CA TYR A 396 -32.72 -1.34 -5.82
C TYR A 396 -32.49 -1.97 -7.20
N ARG A 397 -32.37 -1.14 -8.24
CA ARG A 397 -32.32 -1.60 -9.64
C ARG A 397 -31.24 -2.66 -9.91
N LEU A 398 -30.10 -2.60 -9.21
CA LEU A 398 -28.94 -3.45 -9.47
C LEU A 398 -28.76 -4.56 -8.43
N GLY A 399 -29.56 -4.61 -7.36
CA GLY A 399 -29.39 -5.64 -6.34
C GLY A 399 -30.21 -5.42 -5.07
N GLN A 400 -29.79 -6.10 -4.01
CA GLN A 400 -30.44 -6.08 -2.70
C GLN A 400 -29.40 -5.82 -1.60
N ILE A 401 -29.79 -5.05 -0.59
CA ILE A 401 -29.02 -4.81 0.63
C ILE A 401 -29.89 -5.19 1.82
N ILE A 402 -29.32 -5.89 2.79
CA ILE A 402 -29.94 -6.18 4.08
C ILE A 402 -29.21 -5.36 5.13
N TYR A 403 -29.80 -4.27 5.60
CA TYR A 403 -29.25 -3.55 6.75
C TYR A 403 -29.70 -4.22 8.04
N THR A 404 -28.75 -4.44 8.94
CA THR A 404 -29.04 -4.87 10.32
C THR A 404 -28.76 -3.70 11.25
N TRP A 405 -29.81 -3.10 11.80
CA TRP A 405 -29.70 -2.03 12.78
C TRP A 405 -29.87 -2.58 14.19
N GLN A 406 -28.92 -2.30 15.06
CA GLN A 406 -28.89 -2.81 16.42
C GLN A 406 -28.93 -1.65 17.41
N GLY A 407 -30.01 -1.59 18.21
CA GLY A 407 -30.19 -0.56 19.20
C GLY A 407 -29.12 -0.63 20.28
N ALA A 408 -28.61 0.52 20.72
CA ALA A 408 -27.58 0.60 21.76
C ALA A 408 -28.03 0.01 23.12
N ASN A 409 -29.35 -0.05 23.34
CA ASN A 409 -29.98 -0.57 24.55
C ASN A 409 -30.72 -1.91 24.31
N SER A 410 -30.51 -2.56 23.15
CA SER A 410 -31.13 -3.86 22.86
C SER A 410 -30.56 -4.97 23.71
N THR A 411 -31.39 -5.99 23.94
CA THR A 411 -30.99 -7.17 24.69
C THR A 411 -30.02 -8.04 23.89
N LYS A 412 -29.15 -8.79 24.57
CA LYS A 412 -28.10 -9.59 23.90
C LYS A 412 -28.68 -10.70 23.01
N ASP A 413 -29.82 -11.25 23.42
CA ASP A 413 -30.64 -12.19 22.67
C ASP A 413 -31.19 -11.57 21.38
N GLU A 414 -31.77 -10.36 21.42
CA GLU A 414 -32.23 -9.66 20.21
C GLU A 414 -31.07 -9.29 19.27
N LEU A 415 -29.92 -8.87 19.80
CA LEU A 415 -28.72 -8.62 19.01
C LEU A 415 -28.28 -9.90 18.27
N THR A 416 -28.25 -11.04 18.97
CA THR A 416 -27.85 -12.34 18.39
C THR A 416 -28.89 -12.82 17.37
N MET A 417 -30.17 -12.67 17.69
CA MET A 417 -31.28 -13.05 16.83
C MET A 417 -31.30 -12.21 15.55
N SER A 418 -31.04 -10.91 15.62
CA SER A 418 -30.97 -10.03 14.46
C SER A 418 -29.91 -10.50 13.46
N ALA A 419 -28.70 -10.84 13.93
CA ALA A 419 -27.64 -11.37 13.09
C ALA A 419 -28.01 -12.71 12.44
N PHE A 420 -28.64 -13.62 13.20
CA PHE A 420 -29.11 -14.90 12.67
C PHE A 420 -30.17 -14.74 11.58
N LEU A 421 -31.17 -13.87 11.84
CA LEU A 421 -32.26 -13.60 10.91
C LEU A 421 -31.79 -12.89 9.63
N THR A 422 -30.78 -12.03 9.72
CA THR A 422 -30.13 -11.40 8.55
C THR A 422 -29.52 -12.45 7.62
N VAL A 423 -28.72 -13.38 8.17
CA VAL A 423 -28.12 -14.47 7.38
C VAL A 423 -29.20 -15.40 6.81
N HIS A 424 -30.25 -15.68 7.58
CA HIS A 424 -31.36 -16.50 7.11
C HIS A 424 -32.12 -15.83 5.96
N LEU A 425 -32.34 -14.51 6.04
CA LEU A 425 -32.95 -13.73 4.97
C LEU A 425 -32.10 -13.75 3.70
N ASP A 426 -30.79 -13.51 3.80
CA ASP A 426 -29.91 -13.57 2.63
C ASP A 426 -29.92 -14.96 1.96
N ARG A 427 -29.86 -16.04 2.75
CA ARG A 427 -29.99 -17.40 2.22
C ARG A 427 -31.31 -17.61 1.47
N SER A 428 -32.42 -17.08 1.99
CA SER A 428 -33.72 -17.15 1.31
C SER A 428 -33.77 -16.36 0.00
N LEU A 429 -32.91 -15.34 -0.13
CA LEU A 429 -32.71 -14.55 -1.35
C LEU A 429 -31.62 -15.13 -2.27
N GLY A 430 -31.12 -16.33 -1.97
CA GLY A 430 -30.11 -17.02 -2.79
C GLY A 430 -28.65 -16.62 -2.49
N GLY A 431 -28.38 -15.95 -1.36
CA GLY A 431 -27.03 -15.64 -0.87
C GLY A 431 -26.30 -14.56 -1.66
N ARG A 432 -27.04 -13.59 -2.19
CA ARG A 432 -26.52 -12.54 -3.10
C ARG A 432 -26.70 -11.13 -2.55
N ALA A 433 -27.40 -10.95 -1.44
CA ALA A 433 -27.61 -9.63 -0.88
C ALA A 433 -26.34 -9.14 -0.17
N VAL A 434 -26.08 -7.84 -0.26
CA VAL A 434 -25.04 -7.20 0.55
C VAL A 434 -25.59 -7.10 1.98
N GLN A 435 -24.81 -7.50 2.99
CA GLN A 435 -25.18 -7.44 4.41
C GLN A 435 -24.39 -6.38 5.16
#